data_AF-A0A1M7R2S2-F1
#
_entry.id   AF-A0A1M7R2S2-F1
#
_cell.length_a   1.000
_cell.length_b   1.000
_cell.length_c   1.000
_cell.angle_alpha   90.00
_cell.angle_beta   90.00
_cell.angle_gamma   90.00
#
_symmetry.space_group_name_H-M   'P 1'
#
loop_
_entity.id
_entity.type
_entity.pdbx_description
1 polymer ?
#
loop_
_entity_poly.entity_id
_entity_poly.type
_entity_poly.pdbx_seq_one_letter_code
_entity_poly.pdbx_strand_id
1 'polypeptide(L)'
;MIRMLITLSPQALRRTSKFLRPYIQAARERDEVRTALDVDDASEWLARMLLSFTVFQTSIAYEADDPESVSSFVRRYAIDGLTGA
;
A
#
# COMPACT_ATOMS: atom_id res chain seq x y z
N MET A 1 -21.81 1.58 -12.52
CA MET A 1 -20.43 1.22 -12.12
C MET A 1 -19.60 2.42 -11.65
N ILE A 2 -19.62 3.57 -12.33
CA ILE A 2 -18.89 4.80 -11.92
C ILE A 2 -19.30 5.33 -10.52
N ARG A 3 -20.59 5.19 -10.13
CA ARG A 3 -21.09 5.56 -8.79
C ARG A 3 -20.45 4.72 -7.66
N MET A 4 -20.03 3.48 -7.95
CA MET A 4 -19.39 2.59 -6.97
C MET A 4 -17.96 3.05 -6.67
N LEU A 5 -17.21 3.47 -7.69
CA LEU A 5 -15.85 4.04 -7.56
C LEU A 5 -15.83 5.35 -6.76
N ILE A 6 -16.84 6.22 -6.89
CA ILE A 6 -16.85 7.54 -6.23
C ILE A 6 -17.24 7.43 -4.74
N THR A 7 -18.08 6.45 -4.36
CA THR A 7 -18.64 6.38 -2.99
C THR A 7 -17.93 5.37 -2.10
N LEU A 8 -17.36 4.29 -2.66
CA LEU A 8 -16.58 3.29 -1.89
C LEU A 8 -15.11 3.68 -1.72
N SER A 9 -14.56 4.51 -2.61
CA SER A 9 -13.15 4.92 -2.59
C SER A 9 -12.71 5.52 -1.24
N PRO A 10 -13.42 6.52 -0.66
CA PRO A 10 -12.96 7.14 0.59
C PRO A 10 -13.11 6.22 1.81
N GLN A 11 -14.16 5.38 1.83
CA GLN A 11 -14.37 4.44 2.94
C GLN A 11 -13.41 3.25 2.87
N ALA A 12 -13.17 2.72 1.68
CA ALA A 12 -12.18 1.67 1.46
C ALA A 12 -10.79 2.16 1.85
N LEU A 13 -10.40 3.36 1.39
CA LEU A 13 -9.13 3.97 1.79
C LEU A 13 -9.00 4.13 3.30
N ARG A 14 -10.02 4.69 3.97
CA ARG A 14 -10.02 4.87 5.42
C ARG A 14 -9.91 3.54 6.17
N ARG A 15 -10.66 2.51 5.76
CA ARG A 15 -10.64 1.19 6.39
C ARG A 15 -9.30 0.50 6.20
N THR A 16 -8.77 0.51 4.97
CA THR A 16 -7.48 -0.11 4.66
C THR A 16 -6.33 0.62 5.36
N SER A 17 -6.30 1.95 5.37
CA SER A 17 -5.29 2.72 6.11
C SER A 17 -5.33 2.40 7.62
N LYS A 18 -6.53 2.40 8.22
CA LYS A 18 -6.70 2.04 9.64
C LYS A 18 -6.24 0.61 9.94
N PHE A 19 -6.47 -0.31 9.01
CA PHE A 19 -6.03 -1.70 9.13
C PHE A 19 -4.50 -1.82 9.07
N LEU A 20 -3.83 -1.07 8.19
CA LEU A 20 -2.38 -1.12 8.01
C LEU A 20 -1.59 -0.45 9.14
N ARG A 21 -2.16 0.61 9.74
CA ARG A 21 -1.53 1.41 10.78
C ARG A 21 -0.79 0.64 11.90
N PRO A 22 -1.39 -0.37 12.57
CA PRO A 22 -0.69 -1.12 13.62
C PRO A 22 0.55 -1.86 13.11
N TYR A 23 0.56 -2.32 11.85
CA TYR A 23 1.71 -3.00 11.26
C TYR A 23 2.85 -2.03 10.97
N ILE A 24 2.54 -0.85 10.43
CA ILE A 24 3.53 0.20 10.19
C ILE A 24 4.11 0.73 11.50
N GLN A 25 3.28 0.88 12.54
CA GLN A 25 3.74 1.24 13.89
C GLN A 25 4.72 0.20 14.44
N ALA A 26 4.37 -1.10 14.36
CA ALA A 26 5.23 -2.17 14.83
C ALA A 26 6.56 -2.24 14.05
N ALA A 27 6.53 -2.02 12.73
CA ALA A 27 7.74 -1.94 11.91
C ALA A 27 8.64 -0.78 12.36
N ARG A 28 8.07 0.38 12.69
CA ARG A 28 8.83 1.53 13.20
C ARG A 28 9.44 1.25 14.58
N GLU A 29 8.70 0.58 15.46
CA GLU A 29 9.20 0.18 16.79
C GLU A 29 10.35 -0.84 16.73
N ARG A 30 10.48 -1.56 15.62
CA ARG A 30 11.55 -2.53 15.35
C ARG A 30 12.69 -1.97 14.50
N ASP A 31 12.67 -0.68 14.20
CA ASP A 31 13.62 -0.02 13.29
C ASP A 31 13.63 -0.64 11.87
N GLU A 32 12.53 -1.27 11.44
CA GLU A 32 12.37 -1.83 10.09
C GLU A 32 12.00 -0.76 9.04
N VAL A 33 11.56 0.42 9.49
CA VAL A 33 11.26 1.60 8.64
C VAL A 33 11.92 2.84 9.23
N ARG A 34 12.07 3.90 8.42
CA ARG A 34 12.72 5.15 8.85
C ARG A 34 12.06 5.74 10.12
N THR A 35 12.87 6.16 11.11
CA THR A 35 12.36 6.64 12.42
C THR A 35 11.45 7.87 12.31
N ALA A 36 11.76 8.78 11.38
CA ALA A 36 10.95 9.97 11.11
C ALA A 36 9.71 9.70 10.23
N LEU A 37 9.34 8.44 10.00
CA LEU A 37 8.13 8.09 9.27
C LEU A 37 6.89 8.51 10.07
N ASP A 38 6.05 9.32 9.43
CA ASP A 38 4.67 9.52 9.89
C ASP A 38 3.88 8.25 9.57
N VAL A 39 3.39 7.60 10.63
CA VAL A 39 2.71 6.30 10.54
C VAL A 39 1.35 6.43 9.88
N ASP A 40 0.65 7.54 10.10
CA ASP A 40 -0.68 7.75 9.54
C ASP A 40 -0.58 8.03 8.03
N ASP A 41 0.36 8.89 7.62
CA ASP A 41 0.62 9.17 6.21
C ASP A 41 1.12 7.93 5.45
N ALA A 42 2.06 7.18 6.03
CA ALA A 42 2.58 5.95 5.42
C ALA A 42 1.49 4.88 5.24
N SER A 43 0.59 4.77 6.22
CA SER A 43 -0.53 3.82 6.16
C SER A 43 -1.53 4.20 5.07
N GLU A 44 -1.82 5.49 4.90
CA GLU A 44 -2.65 5.96 3.78
C GLU A 44 -1.97 5.70 2.43
N TRP A 45 -0.69 6.04 2.31
CA TRP A 45 0.06 5.84 1.07
C TRP A 45 0.05 4.36 0.63
N LEU A 46 0.34 3.44 1.55
CA LEU A 46 0.32 2.01 1.26
C LEU A 46 -1.10 1.52 0.92
N ALA A 47 -2.12 2.03 1.60
CA ALA A 47 -3.52 1.72 1.27
C ALA A 47 -3.89 2.15 -0.15
N ARG A 48 -3.42 3.32 -0.61
CA ARG A 48 -3.63 3.80 -1.99
C ARG A 48 -2.95 2.88 -3.01
N MET A 49 -1.72 2.45 -2.72
CA MET A 49 -1.00 1.50 -3.58
C MET A 49 -1.75 0.18 -3.70
N LEU A 50 -2.18 -0.43 -2.58
CA LEU A 50 -2.92 -1.69 -2.60
C LEU A 50 -4.27 -1.57 -3.34
N LEU A 51 -5.01 -0.47 -3.11
CA LEU A 51 -6.27 -0.23 -3.79
C LEU A 51 -6.09 0.00 -5.30
N SER A 52 -4.92 0.48 -5.74
CA SER A 52 -4.66 0.67 -7.17
C SER A 52 -4.71 -0.64 -7.96
N PHE A 53 -4.26 -1.77 -7.39
CA PHE A 53 -4.34 -3.10 -8.04
C PHE A 53 -5.79 -3.57 -8.23
N THR A 54 -6.73 -3.08 -7.40
CA THR A 54 -8.15 -3.40 -7.55
C THR A 54 -8.81 -2.62 -8.70
N VAL A 55 -8.23 -1.48 -9.08
CA VAL A 55 -8.71 -0.62 -10.17
C VAL A 55 -7.99 -0.97 -11.47
N PHE A 56 -6.68 -1.18 -11.40
CA PHE A 56 -5.81 -1.55 -12.51
C PHE A 56 -5.35 -2.99 -12.34
N GLN A 57 -6.17 -3.91 -12.88
CA GLN A 57 -5.93 -5.35 -12.76
C GLN A 57 -4.87 -5.88 -13.76
N THR A 58 -4.31 -5.01 -14.60
CA THR A 58 -3.26 -5.33 -15.55
C THR A 58 -2.05 -4.44 -15.30
N SER A 59 -0.88 -4.93 -15.68
CA SER A 59 0.39 -4.23 -15.52
C SER A 59 1.18 -4.27 -16.81
N ILE A 60 1.95 -3.20 -17.05
CA ILE A 60 2.93 -3.11 -18.15
C ILE A 60 4.31 -3.60 -17.67
N ALA A 61 4.55 -3.58 -16.35
CA ALA A 61 5.88 -3.75 -15.76
C ALA A 61 6.11 -5.13 -15.12
N TYR A 62 5.07 -5.94 -14.95
CA TYR A 62 5.13 -7.27 -14.33
C TYR A 62 3.94 -8.12 -14.79
N GLU A 63 4.03 -9.44 -14.62
CA GLU A 63 2.93 -10.38 -14.92
C GLU A 63 1.88 -10.29 -13.80
N ALA A 64 0.72 -9.71 -14.09
CA ALA A 64 -0.25 -9.32 -13.06
C ALA A 64 -1.01 -10.51 -12.42
N ASP A 65 -1.00 -11.67 -13.07
CA ASP A 65 -1.59 -12.91 -12.60
C ASP A 65 -0.57 -13.83 -11.89
N ASP A 66 0.72 -13.48 -11.88
CA ASP A 66 1.76 -14.15 -11.12
C ASP A 66 1.98 -13.46 -9.75
N PRO A 67 1.60 -14.10 -8.63
CA PRO A 67 1.75 -13.53 -7.29
C PRO A 67 3.19 -13.14 -6.93
N GLU A 68 4.20 -13.86 -7.44
CA GLU A 68 5.60 -13.56 -7.16
C GLU A 68 6.06 -12.28 -7.88
N SER A 69 5.60 -12.06 -9.11
CA SER A 69 5.81 -10.83 -9.87
C SER A 69 5.21 -9.62 -9.14
N VAL A 70 3.96 -9.74 -8.67
CA VAL A 70 3.27 -8.70 -7.90
C VAL A 70 4.01 -8.41 -6.59
N SER A 71 4.38 -9.46 -5.85
CA SER A 71 5.11 -9.36 -4.58
C SER A 71 6.43 -8.61 -4.76
N SER A 72 7.19 -8.98 -5.80
CA SER A 72 8.47 -8.34 -6.13
C SER A 72 8.31 -6.85 -6.48
N PHE A 73 7.26 -6.51 -7.23
CA PHE A 73 6.95 -5.13 -7.58
C PHE A 73 6.55 -4.30 -6.35
N VAL A 74 5.66 -4.82 -5.51
CA VAL A 74 5.23 -4.17 -4.27
C VAL A 74 6.41 -4.00 -3.32
N ARG A 75 7.24 -5.02 -3.15
CA ARG A 75 8.42 -4.93 -2.27
C ARG A 75 9.34 -3.79 -2.71
N ARG A 76 9.71 -3.76 -4.00
CA ARG A 76 10.65 -2.79 -4.56
C ARG A 76 10.21 -1.34 -4.37
N TYR A 77 8.92 -1.05 -4.59
CA TYR A 77 8.45 0.35 -4.62
C TYR A 77 7.70 0.76 -3.36
N ALA A 78 7.06 -0.17 -2.67
CA ALA A 78 6.25 0.11 -1.50
C ALA A 78 6.91 -0.24 -0.18
N ILE A 79 7.70 -1.31 -0.11
CA ILE A 79 8.37 -1.69 1.14
C ILE A 79 9.73 -1.00 1.23
N ASP A 80 10.58 -1.19 0.23
CA ASP A 80 11.93 -0.59 0.22
C ASP A 80 11.86 0.95 0.16
N GLY A 81 10.75 1.53 -0.37
CA GLY A 81 10.49 2.97 -0.33
C GLY A 81 10.21 3.52 1.08
N LEU A 82 9.73 2.69 2.01
CA LEU A 82 9.48 3.08 3.41
C LEU A 82 10.73 2.95 4.29
N THR A 83 11.67 2.09 3.89
CA THR A 83 12.91 1.87 4.65
C THR A 83 13.93 3.00 4.46
N GLY A 84 13.75 3.85 3.45
CA GLY A 84 14.65 4.98 3.19
C GLY A 84 16.04 4.49 2.80
N ALA A 85 16.16 3.90 1.60
CA ALA A 85 17.46 3.83 0.92
C ALA A 85 17.96 5.24 0.58
#